data_AF-A0A3L6S914-F1
#
_entry.id   AF-A0A3L6S914-F1
#
_cell.length_a   1.000
_cell.length_b   1.000
_cell.length_c   1.000
_cell.angle_alpha   90.00
_cell.angle_beta   90.00
_cell.angle_gamma   90.00
#
_symmetry.space_group_name_H-M   'P 1'
#
loop_
_entity.id
_entity.type
_entity.pdbx_description
1 polymer ?
#
loop_
_entity_poly.entity_id
_entity_poly.type
_entity_poly.pdbx_seq_one_letter_code
_entity_poly.pdbx_strand_id
1 'polypeptide(L)'
;MDRAELFRTVRQATLNHARLLYHRLAARLPHILAVTLLVAVAPLVPPSSSLAGAPRALRDWARANAGLAAAACAGLAAAAYAYAASRPRPVYLVDLSGYKPGPAHEATRAQSIRHFAVAGRFTDESIAFQTRMLERAGVGEATHFPASLLTVPVDMSLRAAREESEAVVFGAVDDLLAKTGVRAQDIGVVIVNSSLFSPTPSFTALVVNRYGLRHDVVTHNLSGMGCSAGIIAIDLAKHLLQLDPVHALVLATHTDART
;
A
#
# COMPACT_ATOMS: atom_id res chain seq x y z
N MET A 1 -20.94 -22.86 16.00
CA MET A 1 -20.31 -22.75 14.66
C MET A 1 -20.78 -23.95 13.87
N ASP A 2 -21.54 -23.71 12.80
CA ASP A 2 -22.28 -24.75 12.08
C ASP A 2 -21.36 -25.54 11.14
N ARG A 3 -21.59 -26.85 11.00
CA ARG A 3 -20.73 -27.76 10.22
C ARG A 3 -20.75 -27.40 8.73
N ALA A 4 -21.86 -26.87 8.23
CA ALA A 4 -21.99 -26.36 6.87
C ALA A 4 -21.14 -25.09 6.64
N GLU A 5 -21.01 -24.25 7.66
CA GLU A 5 -20.22 -23.01 7.64
C GLU A 5 -18.71 -23.31 7.65
N LEU A 6 -18.31 -24.32 8.43
CA LEU A 6 -16.95 -24.85 8.44
C LEU A 6 -16.54 -25.38 7.04
N PHE A 7 -17.40 -26.16 6.39
CA PHE A 7 -17.12 -26.71 5.06
C PHE A 7 -17.01 -25.63 3.98
N ARG A 8 -17.84 -24.57 4.03
CA ARG A 8 -17.68 -23.42 3.11
C ARG A 8 -16.35 -22.73 3.34
N THR A 9 -15.98 -22.48 4.59
CA THR A 9 -14.74 -21.78 4.95
C THR A 9 -13.51 -22.57 4.49
N VAL A 10 -13.48 -23.89 4.71
CA VAL A 10 -12.37 -24.76 4.27
C VAL A 10 -12.28 -24.80 2.73
N ARG A 11 -13.41 -24.87 2.03
CA ARG A 11 -13.46 -24.85 0.56
C ARG A 11 -13.02 -23.51 -0.01
N GLN A 12 -13.42 -22.40 0.60
CA GLN A 12 -12.99 -21.04 0.23
C GLN A 12 -11.48 -20.89 0.43
N ALA A 13 -10.97 -21.38 1.57
CA ALA A 13 -9.54 -21.33 1.89
C ALA A 13 -8.71 -22.17 0.90
N THR A 14 -9.14 -23.38 0.54
CA THR A 14 -8.45 -24.22 -0.46
C THR A 14 -8.49 -23.61 -1.86
N LEU A 15 -9.60 -23.00 -2.27
CA LEU A 15 -9.69 -22.29 -3.55
C LEU A 15 -8.76 -21.06 -3.60
N ASN A 16 -8.68 -20.30 -2.51
CA ASN A 16 -7.76 -19.16 -2.40
C ASN A 16 -6.29 -19.62 -2.41
N HIS A 17 -5.99 -20.73 -1.73
CA HIS A 17 -4.64 -21.32 -1.71
C HIS A 17 -4.25 -21.86 -3.10
N ALA A 18 -5.19 -22.50 -3.80
CA ALA A 18 -4.98 -22.97 -5.17
C ALA A 18 -4.77 -21.79 -6.13
N ARG A 19 -5.52 -20.70 -6.00
CA ARG A 19 -5.30 -19.47 -6.78
C ARG A 19 -3.93 -18.85 -6.52
N LEU A 20 -3.49 -18.81 -5.27
CA LEU A 20 -2.15 -18.32 -4.89
C LEU A 20 -1.03 -19.20 -5.47
N LEU A 21 -1.17 -20.52 -5.36
CA LEU A 21 -0.21 -21.46 -5.95
C LEU A 21 -0.20 -21.37 -7.47
N TYR A 22 -1.36 -21.26 -8.10
CA TYR A 22 -1.50 -21.04 -9.54
C TYR A 22 -0.84 -19.73 -9.97
N HIS A 23 -1.07 -18.62 -9.25
CA HIS A 23 -0.40 -17.35 -9.55
C HIS A 23 1.11 -17.42 -9.37
N ARG A 24 1.61 -18.08 -8.30
CA ARG A 24 3.06 -18.27 -8.11
C ARG A 24 3.68 -19.14 -9.20
N LEU A 25 2.97 -20.19 -9.61
CA LEU A 25 3.44 -21.08 -10.68
C LEU A 25 3.40 -20.35 -12.02
N ALA A 26 2.30 -19.67 -12.35
CA ALA A 26 2.13 -18.89 -13.58
C ALA A 26 3.11 -17.72 -13.67
N ALA A 27 3.46 -17.07 -12.55
CA ALA A 27 4.48 -16.04 -12.51
C ALA A 27 5.90 -16.58 -12.78
N ARG A 28 6.18 -17.84 -12.40
CA ARG A 28 7.50 -18.49 -12.62
C ARG A 28 7.58 -19.30 -13.91
N LEU A 29 6.46 -19.75 -14.45
CA LEU A 29 6.33 -20.49 -15.71
C LEU A 29 7.08 -19.83 -16.89
N PRO A 30 6.99 -18.52 -17.14
CA PRO A 30 7.74 -17.87 -18.22
C PRO A 30 9.26 -17.89 -18.01
N HIS A 31 9.74 -17.85 -16.77
CA HIS A 31 11.17 -18.03 -16.49
C HIS A 31 11.61 -19.49 -16.72
N ILE A 32 10.80 -20.45 -16.28
CA ILE A 32 11.06 -21.87 -16.53
C ILE A 32 11.06 -22.17 -18.04
N LEU A 33 10.09 -21.64 -18.78
CA LEU A 33 10.02 -21.73 -20.24
C LEU A 33 11.19 -21.03 -20.92
N ALA A 34 11.57 -19.83 -20.48
CA ALA A 34 12.73 -19.13 -21.01
C ALA A 34 14.01 -19.94 -20.82
N VAL A 35 14.23 -20.49 -19.62
CA VAL A 35 15.43 -21.30 -19.29
C VAL A 35 15.43 -22.62 -20.05
N THR A 36 14.32 -23.37 -20.09
CA THR A 36 14.25 -24.64 -20.84
C THR A 36 14.48 -24.42 -22.32
N LEU A 37 13.97 -23.32 -22.85
CA LEU A 37 14.12 -22.99 -24.26
C LEU A 37 15.51 -22.47 -24.59
N LEU A 38 16.17 -21.74 -23.69
CA LEU A 38 17.59 -21.37 -23.79
C LEU A 38 18.50 -22.61 -23.77
N VAL A 39 18.22 -23.56 -22.88
CA VAL A 39 18.95 -24.83 -22.78
C VAL A 39 18.73 -25.70 -24.02
N ALA A 40 17.51 -25.75 -24.55
CA ALA A 40 17.19 -26.48 -25.78
C ALA A 40 17.86 -25.87 -27.03
N VAL A 41 18.08 -24.55 -27.04
CA VAL A 41 18.75 -23.84 -28.15
C VAL A 41 20.28 -23.86 -28.03
N ALA A 42 20.84 -24.00 -26.82
CA ALA A 42 22.29 -24.03 -26.59
C ALA A 42 23.08 -25.04 -27.47
N PRO A 43 22.64 -26.29 -27.72
CA PRO A 43 23.34 -27.21 -28.62
C PRO A 43 23.16 -26.88 -30.12
N LEU A 44 22.24 -25.96 -30.46
CA LEU A 44 22.02 -25.47 -31.83
C LEU A 44 22.90 -24.26 -32.16
N VAL A 45 23.63 -23.71 -31.18
CA VAL A 45 24.59 -22.62 -31.38
C VAL A 45 25.91 -23.23 -31.85
N PRO A 46 26.56 -22.67 -32.89
CA PRO A 46 27.78 -23.24 -33.40
C PRO A 46 28.90 -23.14 -32.34
N PRO A 47 29.83 -24.11 -32.29
CA PRO A 47 30.88 -24.16 -31.28
C PRO A 47 31.71 -22.87 -31.31
N SER A 48 32.19 -22.42 -30.15
CA SER A 48 32.95 -21.17 -29.96
C SER A 48 34.19 -21.03 -30.86
N SER A 49 34.72 -22.14 -31.38
CA SER A 49 35.77 -22.17 -32.40
C SER A 49 35.38 -21.55 -33.75
N SER A 50 34.08 -21.56 -34.10
CA SER A 50 33.53 -20.93 -35.31
C SER A 50 33.23 -19.43 -35.12
N LEU A 51 32.94 -19.01 -33.88
CA LEU A 51 32.78 -17.60 -33.47
C LEU A 51 34.11 -16.85 -33.43
N ALA A 52 35.23 -17.55 -33.21
CA ALA A 52 36.58 -17.00 -33.36
C ALA A 52 36.94 -16.72 -34.84
N GLY A 53 36.19 -17.28 -35.79
CA GLY A 53 36.30 -17.01 -37.21
C GLY A 53 35.40 -15.84 -37.65
N ALA A 54 35.92 -15.00 -38.53
CA ALA A 54 35.29 -13.79 -39.09
C ALA A 54 33.77 -13.91 -39.37
N PRO A 55 33.00 -12.78 -39.38
CA PRO A 55 31.53 -12.73 -39.60
C PRO A 55 31.02 -13.32 -40.94
N ARG A 56 31.93 -13.83 -41.79
CA ARG A 56 31.63 -14.63 -42.98
C ARG A 56 31.37 -16.10 -42.62
N ALA A 57 32.21 -16.70 -41.77
CA ALA A 57 32.06 -18.09 -41.34
C ALA A 57 30.73 -18.32 -40.59
N LEU A 58 30.35 -17.37 -39.73
CA LEU A 58 29.05 -17.39 -39.05
C LEU A 58 27.87 -17.31 -40.04
N ARG A 59 28.01 -16.49 -41.09
CA ARG A 59 27.00 -16.33 -42.15
C ARG A 59 26.84 -17.56 -43.00
N ASP A 60 27.95 -18.19 -43.38
CA ASP A 60 27.95 -19.39 -44.21
C ASP A 60 27.39 -20.60 -43.45
N TRP A 61 27.74 -20.74 -42.16
CA TRP A 61 27.12 -21.74 -41.29
C TRP A 61 25.62 -21.50 -41.10
N ALA A 62 25.20 -20.26 -40.90
CA ALA A 62 23.78 -19.90 -40.75
C ALA A 62 22.98 -20.17 -42.02
N ARG A 63 23.56 -19.98 -43.22
CA ARG A 63 22.93 -20.32 -44.50
C ARG A 63 22.81 -21.83 -44.70
N ALA A 64 23.85 -22.59 -44.34
CA ALA A 64 23.83 -24.05 -44.41
C ALA A 64 22.81 -24.66 -43.43
N ASN A 65 22.53 -23.98 -42.31
CA ASN A 65 21.64 -24.45 -41.25
C ASN A 65 20.47 -23.47 -41.01
N ALA A 66 19.87 -22.95 -42.08
CA ALA A 66 18.86 -21.89 -42.00
C ALA A 66 17.66 -22.24 -41.10
N GLY A 67 17.21 -23.50 -41.12
CA GLY A 67 16.13 -23.98 -40.24
C GLY A 67 16.48 -23.94 -38.75
N LEU A 68 17.72 -24.32 -38.39
CA LEU A 68 18.18 -24.30 -36.99
C LEU A 68 18.41 -22.87 -36.49
N ALA A 69 18.96 -22.00 -37.34
CA ALA A 69 19.13 -20.58 -37.01
C ALA A 69 17.77 -19.89 -36.81
N ALA A 70 16.78 -20.17 -37.68
CA ALA A 70 15.42 -19.65 -37.52
C ALA A 70 14.75 -20.14 -36.23
N ALA A 71 14.90 -21.43 -35.89
CA ALA A 71 14.37 -21.99 -34.65
C ALA A 71 15.01 -21.36 -33.40
N ALA A 72 16.33 -21.12 -33.41
CA ALA A 72 17.04 -20.43 -32.33
C ALA A 72 16.55 -18.99 -32.14
N CYS A 73 16.38 -18.23 -33.23
CA CYS A 73 15.85 -16.86 -33.19
C CYS A 73 14.40 -16.81 -32.69
N ALA A 74 13.53 -17.69 -33.19
CA ALA A 74 12.14 -17.79 -32.74
C ALA A 74 12.08 -18.14 -31.24
N GLY A 75 12.99 -19.02 -30.80
CA GLY A 75 13.15 -19.38 -29.41
C GLY A 75 13.54 -18.21 -28.51
N LEU A 76 14.62 -17.51 -28.85
CA LEU A 76 15.05 -16.32 -28.11
C LEU A 76 13.96 -15.25 -28.06
N ALA A 77 13.23 -15.04 -29.16
CA ALA A 77 12.10 -14.11 -29.20
C ALA A 77 10.96 -14.56 -28.27
N ALA A 78 10.61 -15.85 -28.26
CA ALA A 78 9.60 -16.40 -27.36
C ALA A 78 10.01 -16.29 -25.88
N ALA A 79 11.28 -16.55 -25.56
CA ALA A 79 11.82 -16.40 -24.21
C ALA A 79 11.82 -14.93 -23.75
N ALA A 80 12.22 -14.00 -24.64
CA ALA A 80 12.18 -12.57 -24.37
C ALA A 80 10.74 -12.06 -24.17
N TYR A 81 9.79 -12.51 -25.00
CA TYR A 81 8.37 -12.20 -24.86
C TYR A 81 7.80 -12.76 -23.55
N ALA A 82 8.09 -14.01 -23.22
CA ALA A 82 7.66 -14.63 -21.97
C ALA A 82 8.21 -13.87 -20.75
N TYR A 83 9.49 -13.48 -20.76
CA TYR A 83 10.10 -12.66 -19.71
C TYR A 83 9.49 -11.26 -19.61
N ALA A 84 9.18 -10.62 -20.73
CA ALA A 84 8.51 -9.32 -20.74
C ALA A 84 7.08 -9.42 -20.19
N ALA A 85 6.33 -10.44 -20.60
CA ALA A 85 4.97 -10.72 -20.15
C ALA A 85 4.90 -11.17 -18.68
N SER A 86 6.00 -11.71 -18.12
CA SER A 86 6.07 -12.14 -16.72
C SER A 86 6.36 -11.02 -15.73
N ARG A 87 6.70 -9.82 -16.19
CA ARG A 87 7.04 -8.73 -15.28
C ARG A 87 5.79 -8.29 -14.50
N PRO A 88 5.92 -8.06 -13.18
CA PRO A 88 4.81 -7.51 -12.40
C PRO A 88 4.36 -6.18 -13.00
N ARG A 89 3.04 -5.97 -13.03
CA ARG A 89 2.48 -4.75 -13.61
C ARG A 89 2.90 -3.58 -12.71
N PRO A 90 3.34 -2.46 -13.29
CA PRO A 90 3.68 -1.30 -12.49
C PRO A 90 2.44 -0.81 -11.73
N VAL A 91 2.62 -0.50 -10.44
CA VAL A 91 1.60 0.10 -9.58
C VAL A 91 1.97 1.57 -9.42
N TYR A 92 1.00 2.45 -9.63
CA TYR A 92 1.19 3.89 -9.59
C TYR A 92 0.40 4.51 -8.44
N LEU A 93 1.00 5.51 -7.79
CA LEU A 93 0.28 6.40 -6.91
C LEU A 93 -0.47 7.41 -7.77
N VAL A 94 -1.80 7.36 -7.76
CA VAL A 94 -2.64 8.28 -8.54
C VAL A 94 -2.59 9.67 -7.90
N ASP A 95 -2.84 9.75 -6.59
CA ASP A 95 -2.82 11.00 -5.84
C ASP A 95 -2.70 10.76 -4.33
N LEU A 96 -2.43 11.84 -3.58
CA LEU A 96 -2.34 11.90 -2.14
C LEU A 96 -3.03 13.18 -1.64
N SER A 97 -3.92 13.01 -0.66
CA SER A 97 -4.57 14.10 0.08
C SER A 97 -4.35 13.95 1.57
N GLY A 98 -4.27 15.08 2.27
CA GLY A 98 -4.13 15.14 3.72
C GLY A 98 -5.16 16.07 4.31
N TYR A 99 -5.73 15.70 5.46
CA TYR A 99 -6.66 16.56 6.17
C TYR A 99 -5.90 17.59 7.00
N LYS A 100 -6.17 18.88 6.76
CA LYS A 100 -5.71 19.98 7.60
C LYS A 100 -6.89 20.52 8.42
N PRO A 101 -6.88 20.41 9.76
CA PRO A 101 -7.93 20.99 10.58
C PRO A 101 -7.98 22.52 10.46
N GLY A 102 -9.13 23.14 10.78
CA GLY A 102 -9.30 24.59 10.72
C GLY A 102 -8.58 25.34 11.85
N PRO A 103 -8.54 26.69 11.82
CA PRO A 103 -7.83 27.53 12.79
C PRO A 103 -8.24 27.32 14.25
N ALA A 104 -9.45 26.83 14.51
CA ALA A 104 -9.92 26.51 15.86
C ALA A 104 -9.13 25.38 16.54
N HIS A 105 -8.38 24.59 15.77
CA HIS A 105 -7.50 23.53 16.25
C HIS A 105 -6.05 24.00 16.42
N GLU A 106 -5.73 25.22 16.01
CA GLU A 106 -4.36 25.75 16.05
C GLU A 106 -4.03 26.27 17.45
N ALA A 107 -2.85 25.89 17.97
CA ALA A 107 -2.31 26.39 19.21
C ALA A 107 -0.81 26.73 19.07
N THR A 108 -0.46 27.90 19.58
CA THR A 108 0.94 28.31 19.81
C THR A 108 1.58 27.44 20.89
N ARG A 109 2.91 27.36 20.90
CA ARG A 109 3.64 26.61 21.94
C ARG A 109 3.29 27.11 23.34
N ALA A 110 3.19 28.43 23.49
CA ALA A 110 2.79 29.07 24.75
C ALA A 110 1.35 28.71 25.16
N GLN A 111 0.41 28.64 24.21
CA GLN A 111 -0.96 28.20 24.51
C GLN A 111 -0.98 26.73 24.93
N SER A 112 -0.25 25.83 24.24
CA SER A 112 -0.19 24.41 24.60
C SER A 112 0.42 24.19 25.98
N ILE A 113 1.53 24.87 26.31
CA ILE A 113 2.17 24.78 27.63
C ILE A 113 1.20 25.26 28.73
N ARG A 114 0.57 26.42 28.53
CA ARG A 114 -0.44 26.93 29.49
C ARG A 114 -1.60 25.96 29.65
N HIS A 115 -2.07 25.37 28.54
CA HIS A 115 -3.16 24.42 28.56
C HIS A 115 -2.81 23.17 29.37
N PHE A 116 -1.62 22.58 29.15
CA PHE A 116 -1.16 21.41 29.93
C PHE A 116 -1.00 21.72 31.42
N ALA A 117 -0.60 22.95 31.77
CA ALA A 117 -0.51 23.38 33.17
C ALA A 117 -1.90 23.49 33.83
N VAL A 118 -2.87 24.09 33.14
CA VAL A 118 -4.23 24.30 33.68
C VAL A 118 -5.09 23.03 33.64
N ALA A 119 -4.78 22.07 32.77
CA ALA A 119 -5.47 20.78 32.70
C ALA A 119 -5.33 19.93 33.99
N GLY A 120 -4.40 20.29 34.90
CA GLY A 120 -4.33 19.75 36.26
C GLY A 120 -3.90 18.27 36.36
N ARG A 121 -3.38 17.70 35.27
CA ARG A 121 -2.97 16.28 35.19
C ARG A 121 -1.47 16.03 35.37
N PHE A 122 -0.66 17.09 35.44
CA PHE A 122 0.79 17.01 35.46
C PHE A 122 1.38 17.78 36.64
N THR A 123 2.50 17.29 37.18
CA THR A 123 3.29 17.99 38.19
C THR A 123 4.08 19.15 37.54
N ASP A 124 4.49 20.13 38.34
CA ASP A 124 5.32 21.25 37.87
C ASP A 124 6.62 20.78 37.21
N GLU A 125 7.23 19.71 37.75
CA GLU A 125 8.42 19.08 37.16
C GLU A 125 8.12 18.49 35.76
N SER A 126 6.98 17.82 35.61
CA SER A 126 6.53 17.27 34.32
C SER A 126 6.26 18.37 33.31
N ILE A 127 5.64 19.48 33.73
CA ILE A 127 5.36 20.64 32.88
C ILE A 127 6.68 21.30 32.43
N ALA A 128 7.64 21.48 33.34
CA ALA A 128 8.95 22.03 33.00
C ALA A 128 9.71 21.12 32.02
N PHE A 129 9.60 19.79 32.18
CA PHE A 129 10.17 18.83 31.24
C PHE A 129 9.51 18.90 29.85
N GLN A 130 8.17 18.88 29.80
CA GLN A 130 7.41 18.98 28.54
C GLN A 130 7.69 20.30 27.80
N THR A 131 7.84 21.40 28.54
CA THR A 131 8.21 22.71 27.98
C THR A 131 9.56 22.65 27.27
N ARG A 132 10.61 22.13 27.94
CA ARG A 132 11.94 21.97 27.35
C ARG A 132 11.93 21.05 26.12
N MET A 133 11.08 20.02 26.12
CA MET A 133 10.93 19.12 24.97
C MET A 133 10.25 19.84 23.81
N LEU A 134 9.16 20.58 24.05
CA LEU A 134 8.41 21.30 23.03
C LEU A 134 9.25 22.39 22.34
N GLU A 135 10.09 23.11 23.11
CA GLU A 135 11.02 24.12 22.59
C GLU A 135 12.08 23.53 21.66
N ARG A 136 12.42 22.24 21.82
CA ARG A 136 13.45 21.54 21.04
C ARG A 136 12.88 20.62 19.96
N ALA A 137 11.58 20.35 19.98
CA ALA A 137 10.92 19.40 19.08
C ALA A 137 10.77 19.91 17.64
N GLY A 138 11.19 21.15 17.34
CA GLY A 138 11.02 21.75 16.02
C GLY A 138 9.56 22.09 15.68
N VAL A 139 8.67 22.10 16.67
CA VAL A 139 7.23 22.34 16.44
C VAL A 139 6.98 23.85 16.23
N GLY A 140 6.25 24.21 15.17
CA GLY A 140 5.91 25.59 14.83
C GLY A 140 4.86 26.22 15.76
N GLU A 141 4.65 27.53 15.65
CA GLU A 141 3.62 28.26 16.43
C GLU A 141 2.19 28.02 15.92
N ALA A 142 2.03 27.34 14.77
CA ALA A 142 0.75 27.05 14.14
C ALA A 142 0.43 25.54 14.19
N THR A 143 0.60 24.93 15.36
CA THR A 143 0.45 23.47 15.52
C THR A 143 -0.99 23.10 15.80
N HIS A 144 -1.51 22.10 15.09
CA HIS A 144 -2.90 21.69 15.20
C HIS A 144 -3.06 20.56 16.21
N PHE A 145 -3.98 20.72 17.15
CA PHE A 145 -4.33 19.73 18.16
C PHE A 145 -5.79 19.28 18.02
N PRO A 146 -6.11 18.05 18.42
CA PRO A 146 -7.49 17.60 18.62
C PRO A 146 -8.23 18.57 19.55
N ALA A 147 -9.50 18.86 19.26
CA ALA A 147 -10.30 19.78 20.07
C ALA A 147 -10.45 19.24 21.50
N SER A 148 -10.52 17.93 21.65
CA SER A 148 -10.49 17.22 22.94
C SER A 148 -9.31 17.62 23.84
N LEU A 149 -8.15 17.93 23.25
CA LEU A 149 -6.93 18.35 23.95
C LEU A 149 -6.83 19.87 24.18
N LEU A 150 -7.76 20.65 23.62
CA LEU A 150 -7.81 22.11 23.76
C LEU A 150 -8.90 22.58 24.73
N THR A 151 -9.74 21.69 25.25
CA THR A 151 -10.79 21.99 26.23
C THR A 151 -10.33 21.74 27.67
N VAL A 152 -10.80 22.56 28.63
CA VAL A 152 -10.59 22.34 30.07
C VAL A 152 -11.94 22.03 30.74
N PRO A 153 -12.12 20.84 31.36
CA PRO A 153 -11.18 19.72 31.40
C PRO A 153 -11.03 19.02 30.03
N VAL A 154 -9.90 18.33 29.84
CA VAL A 154 -9.60 17.57 28.61
C VAL A 154 -10.66 16.47 28.40
N ASP A 155 -11.27 16.42 27.22
CA ASP A 155 -12.29 15.42 26.86
C ASP A 155 -11.65 14.18 26.22
N MET A 156 -11.29 13.19 27.03
CA MET A 156 -10.77 11.91 26.54
C MET A 156 -11.88 10.87 26.27
N SER A 157 -13.11 11.30 26.00
CA SER A 157 -14.21 10.39 25.73
C SER A 157 -14.06 9.68 24.37
N LEU A 158 -14.59 8.46 24.28
CA LEU A 158 -14.65 7.71 23.01
C LEU A 158 -15.45 8.45 21.94
N ARG A 159 -16.41 9.28 22.36
CA ARG A 159 -17.21 10.11 21.46
C ARG A 159 -16.34 11.17 20.77
N ALA A 160 -15.57 11.94 21.53
CA ALA A 160 -14.68 12.96 20.97
C ALA A 160 -13.62 12.34 20.04
N ALA A 161 -12.96 11.26 20.48
CA ALA A 161 -11.98 10.55 19.66
C ALA A 161 -12.58 10.02 18.33
N ARG A 162 -13.84 9.58 18.37
CA ARG A 162 -14.58 9.14 17.19
C ARG A 162 -14.90 10.29 16.24
N GLU A 163 -15.49 11.38 16.75
CA GLU A 163 -15.83 12.57 15.96
C GLU A 163 -14.58 13.14 15.25
N GLU A 164 -13.46 13.25 15.97
CA GLU A 164 -12.19 13.75 15.43
C GLU A 164 -11.60 12.81 14.37
N SER A 165 -11.57 11.51 14.65
CA SER A 165 -11.01 10.54 13.70
C SER A 165 -11.87 10.43 12.44
N GLU A 166 -13.19 10.48 12.58
CA GLU A 166 -14.12 10.49 11.44
C GLU A 166 -13.93 11.76 10.60
N ALA A 167 -13.79 12.94 11.21
CA ALA A 167 -13.51 14.18 10.48
C ALA A 167 -12.21 14.09 9.66
N VAL A 168 -11.14 13.56 10.25
CA VAL A 168 -9.85 13.38 9.57
C VAL A 168 -9.94 12.37 8.44
N VAL A 169 -10.49 11.18 8.70
CA VAL A 169 -10.59 10.09 7.72
C VAL A 169 -11.49 10.51 6.57
N PHE A 170 -12.68 11.03 6.85
CA PHE A 170 -13.63 11.40 5.81
C PHE A 170 -13.17 12.64 5.05
N GLY A 171 -12.67 13.67 5.74
CA GLY A 171 -12.15 14.86 5.07
C GLY A 171 -10.99 14.56 4.12
N ALA A 172 -10.07 13.66 4.48
CA ALA A 172 -8.99 13.23 3.59
C ALA A 172 -9.50 12.42 2.38
N VAL A 173 -10.49 11.55 2.57
CA VAL A 173 -11.09 10.77 1.47
C VAL A 173 -11.90 11.66 0.54
N ASP A 174 -12.71 12.57 1.08
CA ASP A 174 -13.53 13.52 0.33
C ASP A 174 -12.65 14.36 -0.61
N ASP A 175 -11.56 14.93 -0.09
CA ASP A 175 -10.58 15.69 -0.88
C ASP A 175 -9.92 14.84 -1.96
N LEU A 176 -9.50 13.61 -1.63
CA LEU A 176 -8.86 12.70 -2.58
C LEU A 176 -9.81 12.31 -3.72
N LEU A 177 -11.06 11.96 -3.42
CA LEU A 177 -12.05 11.57 -4.41
C LEU A 177 -12.45 12.77 -5.29
N ALA A 178 -12.58 13.95 -4.70
CA ALA A 178 -12.84 15.19 -5.45
C ALA A 178 -11.69 15.52 -6.41
N LYS A 179 -10.44 15.36 -5.97
CA LYS A 179 -9.24 15.65 -6.76
C LYS A 179 -9.01 14.65 -7.89
N THR A 180 -9.25 13.37 -7.64
CA THR A 180 -8.98 12.30 -8.62
C THR A 180 -10.15 12.01 -9.56
N GLY A 181 -11.39 12.32 -9.15
CA GLY A 181 -12.59 11.96 -9.90
C GLY A 181 -12.89 10.46 -9.95
N VAL A 182 -12.18 9.64 -9.16
CA VAL A 182 -12.38 8.19 -9.10
C VAL A 182 -13.73 7.90 -8.46
N ARG A 183 -14.55 7.07 -9.12
CA ARG A 183 -15.85 6.69 -8.57
C ARG A 183 -15.65 5.69 -7.44
N ALA A 184 -16.44 5.80 -6.38
CA ALA A 184 -16.39 4.87 -5.24
C ALA A 184 -16.53 3.39 -5.65
N GLN A 185 -17.27 3.11 -6.72
CA GLN A 185 -17.47 1.74 -7.26
C GLN A 185 -16.20 1.15 -7.90
N ASP A 186 -15.26 1.99 -8.35
CA ASP A 186 -14.02 1.55 -8.99
C ASP A 186 -12.93 1.23 -7.96
N ILE A 187 -13.16 1.52 -6.67
CA ILE A 187 -12.29 1.16 -5.55
C ILE A 187 -12.55 -0.29 -5.15
N GLY A 188 -11.48 -1.10 -5.21
CA GLY A 188 -11.54 -2.52 -4.90
C GLY A 188 -10.81 -2.96 -3.65
N VAL A 189 -9.90 -2.12 -3.16
CA VAL A 189 -9.12 -2.39 -1.96
C VAL A 189 -9.17 -1.16 -1.07
N VAL A 190 -9.45 -1.34 0.22
CA VAL A 190 -9.38 -0.27 1.23
C VAL A 190 -8.49 -0.72 2.37
N ILE A 191 -7.40 0.01 2.60
CA ILE A 191 -6.48 -0.26 3.69
C ILE A 191 -6.49 0.96 4.60
N VAL A 192 -6.95 0.80 5.84
CA VAL A 192 -6.90 1.86 6.84
C VAL A 192 -5.89 1.48 7.90
N ASN A 193 -5.02 2.41 8.23
CA ASN A 193 -4.12 2.35 9.36
C ASN A 193 -4.50 3.42 10.38
N SER A 194 -4.75 2.98 11.62
CA SER A 194 -4.87 3.87 12.77
C SER A 194 -4.23 3.24 14.00
N SER A 195 -3.32 3.98 14.65
CA SER A 195 -2.67 3.56 15.90
C SER A 195 -3.26 4.21 17.15
N LEU A 196 -4.05 5.27 16.99
CA LEU A 196 -4.58 6.06 18.11
C LEU A 196 -5.98 5.60 18.54
N PHE A 197 -6.77 5.08 17.60
CA PHE A 197 -8.15 4.69 17.87
C PHE A 197 -8.56 3.54 16.95
N SER A 198 -9.37 2.61 17.45
CA SER A 198 -9.89 1.48 16.67
C SER A 198 -11.36 1.25 17.05
N PRO A 199 -12.29 1.99 16.43
CA PRO A 199 -13.70 1.91 16.77
C PRO A 199 -14.33 0.58 16.33
N THR A 200 -15.46 0.25 16.94
CA THR A 200 -16.41 -0.75 16.44
C THR A 200 -17.69 -0.01 16.03
N PRO A 201 -18.07 0.00 14.73
CA PRO A 201 -17.43 -0.66 13.59
C PRO A 201 -16.08 -0.03 13.19
N SER A 202 -15.22 -0.80 12.48
CA SER A 202 -13.88 -0.36 12.06
C SER A 202 -13.94 0.81 11.07
N PHE A 203 -12.84 1.57 10.95
CA PHE A 203 -12.76 2.66 9.98
C PHE A 203 -12.96 2.20 8.54
N THR A 204 -12.44 1.02 8.18
CA THR A 204 -12.70 0.42 6.87
C THR A 204 -14.19 0.23 6.61
N ALA A 205 -14.94 -0.27 7.60
CA ALA A 205 -16.39 -0.46 7.48
C ALA A 205 -17.13 0.88 7.39
N LEU A 206 -16.71 1.88 8.17
CA LEU A 206 -17.25 3.23 8.10
C LEU A 206 -17.05 3.86 6.72
N VAL A 207 -15.86 3.73 6.13
CA VAL A 207 -15.55 4.21 4.77
C VAL A 207 -16.37 3.48 3.72
N VAL A 208 -16.41 2.14 3.76
CA VAL A 208 -17.19 1.33 2.81
C VAL A 208 -18.67 1.72 2.84
N ASN A 209 -19.24 1.87 4.03
CA ASN A 209 -20.64 2.22 4.20
C ASN A 209 -20.95 3.67 3.78
N ARG A 210 -20.11 4.63 4.16
CA ARG A 210 -20.36 6.07 3.88
C ARG A 210 -20.28 6.39 2.39
N TYR A 211 -19.32 5.81 1.67
CA TYR A 211 -19.09 6.11 0.25
C TYR A 211 -19.78 5.12 -0.69
N GLY A 212 -20.50 4.13 -0.16
CA GLY A 212 -21.23 3.14 -0.98
C GLY A 212 -20.29 2.33 -1.88
N LEU A 213 -19.16 1.86 -1.33
CA LEU A 213 -18.23 1.01 -2.06
C LEU A 213 -18.90 -0.32 -2.44
N ARG A 214 -18.32 -0.99 -3.43
CA ARG A 214 -18.78 -2.29 -3.90
C ARG A 214 -18.76 -3.36 -2.80
N HIS A 215 -19.68 -4.32 -2.88
CA HIS A 215 -19.88 -5.37 -1.88
C HIS A 215 -18.71 -6.37 -1.78
N ASP A 216 -17.90 -6.49 -2.83
CA ASP A 216 -16.74 -7.38 -2.93
C ASP A 216 -15.41 -6.66 -2.64
N VAL A 217 -15.47 -5.46 -2.05
CA VAL A 217 -14.28 -4.69 -1.67
C VAL A 217 -13.45 -5.45 -0.62
N VAL A 218 -12.15 -5.54 -0.85
CA VAL A 218 -11.20 -6.14 0.09
C VAL A 218 -10.77 -5.07 1.09
N THR A 219 -11.10 -5.25 2.37
CA THR A 219 -10.74 -4.28 3.41
C THR A 219 -9.70 -4.82 4.40
N HIS A 220 -8.69 -4.01 4.73
CA HIS A 220 -7.72 -4.31 5.78
C HIS A 220 -7.62 -3.14 6.78
N ASN A 221 -7.85 -3.43 8.06
CA ASN A 221 -7.67 -2.47 9.15
C ASN A 221 -6.39 -2.82 9.91
N LEU A 222 -5.37 -1.98 9.76
CA LEU A 222 -4.07 -2.09 10.38
C LEU A 222 -4.05 -1.24 11.65
N SER A 223 -3.63 -1.83 12.77
CA SER A 223 -3.53 -1.15 14.06
C SER A 223 -2.30 -1.66 14.82
N GLY A 224 -1.73 -0.82 15.69
CA GLY A 224 -0.63 -1.18 16.58
C GLY A 224 0.77 -1.22 15.94
N MET A 225 0.93 -0.79 14.68
CA MET A 225 2.24 -0.77 14.00
C MET A 225 2.98 0.57 14.11
N GLY A 226 2.34 1.63 14.62
CA GLY A 226 2.97 2.94 14.83
C GLY A 226 3.33 3.65 13.52
N CYS A 227 4.42 4.42 13.51
CA CYS A 227 4.78 5.30 12.39
C CYS A 227 5.17 4.55 11.10
N SER A 228 5.56 3.26 11.17
CA SER A 228 5.90 2.46 9.99
C SER A 228 4.68 1.97 9.22
N ALA A 229 3.50 2.04 9.83
CA ALA A 229 2.28 1.44 9.34
C ALA A 229 1.81 2.02 7.99
N GLY A 230 2.16 3.27 7.68
CA GLY A 230 1.88 3.88 6.37
C GLY A 230 2.61 3.18 5.22
N ILE A 231 3.91 2.92 5.36
CA ILE A 231 4.71 2.23 4.33
C ILE A 231 4.26 0.77 4.21
N ILE A 232 3.95 0.11 5.33
CA ILE A 232 3.43 -1.26 5.33
C ILE A 232 2.09 -1.34 4.60
N ALA A 233 1.21 -0.35 4.79
CA ALA A 233 -0.07 -0.28 4.08
C ALA A 233 0.13 -0.12 2.56
N ILE A 234 1.10 0.69 2.13
CA ILE A 234 1.44 0.87 0.72
C ILE A 234 2.02 -0.43 0.11
N ASP A 235 2.91 -1.12 0.84
CA ASP A 235 3.46 -2.40 0.37
C ASP A 235 2.38 -3.48 0.27
N LEU A 236 1.45 -3.54 1.22
CA LEU A 236 0.29 -4.40 1.15
C LEU A 236 -0.59 -4.06 -0.06
N ALA A 237 -0.87 -2.77 -0.30
CA ALA A 237 -1.63 -2.32 -1.47
C ALA A 237 -0.97 -2.78 -2.77
N LYS A 238 0.35 -2.60 -2.90
CA LYS A 238 1.11 -3.05 -4.06
C LYS A 238 0.93 -4.55 -4.32
N HIS A 239 1.04 -5.39 -3.29
CA HIS A 239 0.86 -6.83 -3.42
C HIS A 239 -0.56 -7.22 -3.84
N LEU A 240 -1.59 -6.54 -3.30
CA LEU A 240 -2.98 -6.80 -3.66
C LEU A 240 -3.29 -6.38 -5.11
N LEU A 241 -2.73 -5.24 -5.54
CA LEU A 241 -2.90 -4.72 -6.91
C LEU A 241 -2.18 -5.55 -7.99
N GLN A 242 -1.22 -6.41 -7.60
CA GLN A 242 -0.65 -7.39 -8.53
C GLN A 242 -1.62 -8.53 -8.86
N LEU A 243 -2.61 -8.80 -7.98
CA LEU A 243 -3.57 -9.88 -8.15
C LEU A 243 -4.80 -9.43 -8.94
N ASP A 244 -5.24 -8.20 -8.71
CA ASP A 244 -6.43 -7.63 -9.34
C ASP A 244 -6.17 -6.16 -9.75
N PRO A 245 -6.29 -5.79 -11.04
CA PRO A 245 -6.08 -4.43 -11.51
C PRO A 245 -7.27 -3.52 -11.16
N VAL A 246 -7.36 -3.12 -9.89
CA VAL A 246 -8.40 -2.23 -9.32
C VAL A 246 -7.79 -0.98 -8.70
N HIS A 247 -8.60 -0.03 -8.23
CA HIS A 247 -8.09 1.08 -7.42
C HIS A 247 -7.98 0.67 -5.96
N ALA A 248 -6.87 1.03 -5.31
CA ALA A 248 -6.68 0.86 -3.88
C ALA A 248 -6.71 2.21 -3.18
N LEU A 249 -7.52 2.30 -2.12
CA LEU A 249 -7.56 3.44 -1.20
C LEU A 249 -6.75 3.10 0.04
N VAL A 250 -5.68 3.86 0.30
CA VAL A 250 -4.84 3.69 1.49
C VAL A 250 -5.01 4.92 2.39
N LEU A 251 -5.40 4.68 3.64
CA LEU A 251 -5.65 5.71 4.64
C LEU A 251 -4.72 5.49 5.83
N ALA A 252 -4.02 6.55 6.26
CA ALA A 252 -3.14 6.50 7.42
C ALA A 252 -3.39 7.70 8.32
N THR A 253 -3.93 7.47 9.52
CA THR A 253 -4.13 8.54 10.51
C THR A 253 -2.89 8.65 11.39
N HIS A 254 -2.13 9.72 11.23
CA HIS A 254 -1.04 10.11 12.13
C HIS A 254 -1.05 11.63 12.26
N THR A 255 -0.67 12.12 13.44
CA THR A 255 -0.49 13.56 13.68
C THR A 255 0.91 13.96 13.27
N ASP A 256 1.03 14.78 12.24
CA ASP A 256 2.31 15.32 11.77
C ASP A 256 2.42 16.79 12.18
N ALA A 257 3.53 17.15 12.83
CA ALA A 257 3.81 18.53 13.22
C ALA A 257 4.64 19.17 12.11
N ARG A 258 3.99 19.90 11.20
CA ARG A 258 4.71 20.70 10.20
C ARG A 258 5.40 21.88 10.88
N THR A 259 6.71 21.97 10.71
CA THR A 259 7.58 23.13 10.97
C THR A 259 7.22 24.30 10.08
#